data_AF-A0AAV3ARG9-F1
#
_entry.id   AF-A0AAV3ARG9-F1
#
_cell.length_a   1.000
_cell.length_b   1.000
_cell.length_c   1.000
_cell.angle_alpha   90.00
_cell.angle_beta   90.00
_cell.angle_gamma   90.00
#
_symmetry.space_group_name_H-M   'P 1'
#
loop_
_entity.id
_entity.type
_entity.pdbx_description
1 polymer ?
#
loop_
_entity_poly.entity_id
_entity_poly.type
_entity_poly.pdbx_seq_one_letter_code
_entity_poly.pdbx_strand_id
1 'polypeptide(L)'
;MKSVFLVSFVLCFAHGHAAFLCTLTEFTMYIEKEECAFCIAVNTTICSGYCPTKDPNMKGNLPEINLNQNVCTYSDYIHKTVLIPGCPKHVNSLYTYPVALSCRCDKCNTDYIDCVQDSIESNYCTKP
;
A
#
# COMPACT_ATOMS: atom_id res chain seq x y z
N MET A 1 -1.19 -39.62 25.04
CA MET A 1 -0.31 -38.47 25.35
C MET A 1 0.42 -37.96 24.09
N LYS A 2 1.20 -38.78 23.36
CA LYS A 2 1.94 -38.35 22.15
C LYS A 2 1.06 -37.76 21.02
N SER A 3 -0.12 -38.35 20.80
CA SER A 3 -1.07 -37.89 19.77
C SER A 3 -1.66 -36.50 20.07
N VAL A 4 -1.88 -36.16 21.34
CA VAL A 4 -2.43 -34.85 21.76
C VAL A 4 -1.44 -33.71 21.49
N PHE A 5 -0.15 -33.95 21.76
CA PHE A 5 0.91 -32.98 21.44
C PHE A 5 1.06 -32.78 19.93
N LEU A 6 0.96 -33.85 19.14
CA LEU A 6 1.00 -33.79 17.68
C LEU A 6 -0.18 -32.98 17.11
N VAL A 7 -1.39 -33.23 17.61
CA VAL A 7 -2.60 -32.49 17.19
C VAL A 7 -2.51 -31.01 17.59
N SER A 8 -2.02 -30.68 18.79
CA SER A 8 -1.80 -29.27 19.20
C SER A 8 -0.75 -28.56 18.34
N PHE A 9 0.34 -29.24 17.98
CA PHE A 9 1.40 -28.65 17.15
C PHE A 9 0.88 -28.35 15.74
N VAL A 10 0.14 -29.29 15.13
CA VAL A 10 -0.51 -29.10 13.82
C VAL A 10 -1.54 -27.99 13.87
N LEU A 11 -2.34 -27.90 14.94
CA LEU A 11 -3.32 -26.83 15.12
C LEU A 11 -2.66 -25.45 15.31
N CYS A 12 -1.47 -25.34 15.94
CA CYS A 12 -0.73 -24.09 16.02
C CYS A 12 -0.21 -23.60 14.65
N PHE A 13 0.21 -24.51 13.77
CA PHE A 13 0.56 -24.15 12.39
C PHE A 13 -0.68 -23.82 11.53
N ALA A 14 -1.83 -24.43 11.83
CA ALA A 14 -3.08 -24.23 11.11
C ALA A 14 -3.87 -22.98 11.58
N HIS A 15 -3.64 -22.51 12.82
CA HIS A 15 -4.11 -21.21 13.27
C HIS A 15 -3.23 -20.15 12.62
N GLY A 16 -3.61 -19.79 11.40
CA GLY A 16 -2.93 -18.82 10.56
C GLY A 16 -2.43 -17.67 11.39
N HIS A 17 -1.10 -17.48 11.37
CA HIS A 17 -0.53 -16.22 11.77
C HIS A 17 -1.34 -15.14 11.06
N ALA A 18 -1.96 -14.23 11.81
CA ALA A 18 -2.29 -12.93 11.27
C ALA A 18 -0.94 -12.39 10.78
N ALA A 19 -0.67 -12.60 9.49
CA ALA A 19 0.67 -12.51 8.99
C ALA A 19 0.97 -11.02 8.94
N PHE A 20 1.82 -10.55 9.85
CA PHE A 20 2.38 -9.20 9.84
C PHE A 20 3.36 -9.06 8.67
N LEU A 21 2.83 -9.23 7.46
CA LEU A 21 3.58 -9.24 6.23
C LEU A 21 3.15 -8.03 5.40
N CYS A 22 4.03 -7.05 5.34
CA CYS A 22 4.02 -6.04 4.31
C CYS A 22 4.60 -6.67 3.04
N THR A 23 3.77 -6.79 2.00
CA THR A 23 4.12 -7.52 0.78
C THR A 23 3.80 -6.73 -0.47
N LEU A 24 4.50 -7.08 -1.55
CA LEU A 24 4.20 -6.63 -2.89
C LEU A 24 2.89 -7.28 -3.36
N THR A 25 1.95 -6.48 -3.82
CA THR A 25 0.60 -6.91 -4.18
C THR A 25 0.24 -6.42 -5.59
N GLU A 26 -0.29 -7.31 -6.43
CA GLU A 26 -0.83 -6.92 -7.73
C GLU A 26 -2.10 -6.09 -7.55
N PHE A 27 -2.23 -5.02 -8.32
CA PHE A 27 -3.30 -4.07 -8.18
C PHE A 27 -3.68 -3.46 -9.53
N THR A 28 -4.98 -3.27 -9.75
CA THR A 28 -5.50 -2.55 -10.91
C THR A 28 -5.73 -1.10 -10.52
N MET A 29 -4.97 -0.20 -11.12
CA MET A 29 -5.10 1.24 -10.93
C MET A 29 -5.94 1.84 -12.05
N TYR A 30 -6.97 2.60 -11.67
CA TYR A 30 -7.78 3.41 -12.58
C TYR A 30 -7.19 4.81 -12.67
N ILE A 31 -6.87 5.24 -13.89
CA ILE A 31 -6.20 6.51 -14.17
C ILE A 31 -7.12 7.36 -15.02
N GLU A 32 -7.46 8.53 -14.49
CA GLU A 32 -8.31 9.52 -15.15
C GLU A 32 -7.63 10.90 -15.11
N LYS A 33 -7.66 11.62 -16.24
CA LYS A 33 -7.31 13.05 -16.29
C LYS A 33 -8.56 13.86 -16.56
N GLU A 34 -8.72 14.97 -15.84
CA GLU A 34 -9.90 15.83 -15.95
C GLU A 34 -10.12 16.34 -17.38
N GLU A 35 -9.05 16.68 -18.10
CA GLU A 35 -9.10 17.23 -19.45
C GLU A 35 -9.28 16.18 -20.56
N CYS A 36 -9.16 14.88 -20.25
CA CYS A 36 -9.29 13.80 -21.23
C CYS A 36 -10.67 13.14 -21.16
N ALA A 37 -11.15 12.57 -22.28
CA ALA A 37 -12.50 12.02 -22.37
C ALA A 37 -12.67 10.62 -21.74
N PHE A 38 -11.58 9.89 -21.49
CA PHE A 38 -11.62 8.49 -21.09
C PHE A 38 -10.78 8.22 -19.83
N CYS A 39 -11.15 7.17 -19.13
CA CYS A 39 -10.36 6.55 -18.07
C CYS A 39 -9.65 5.29 -18.61
N ILE A 40 -8.53 4.90 -17.98
CA ILE A 40 -7.85 3.65 -18.31
C ILE A 40 -7.58 2.84 -17.04
N ALA A 41 -7.60 1.52 -17.17
CA ALA A 41 -7.18 0.60 -16.12
C ALA A 41 -5.79 0.04 -16.46
N VAL A 42 -4.85 0.13 -15.51
CA VAL A 42 -3.50 -0.38 -15.67
C VAL A 42 -3.16 -1.34 -14.54
N ASN A 43 -2.51 -2.46 -14.88
CA ASN A 43 -1.98 -3.36 -13.88
C ASN A 43 -0.67 -2.80 -13.34
N THR A 44 -0.57 -2.72 -12.01
CA THR A 44 0.60 -2.25 -11.28
C THR A 44 0.82 -3.12 -10.05
N THR A 45 1.89 -2.84 -9.33
CA THR A 45 2.20 -3.45 -8.04
C THR A 45 2.25 -2.36 -6.97
N ILE A 46 1.63 -2.63 -5.83
CA ILE A 46 1.59 -1.73 -4.66
C ILE A 46 2.11 -2.46 -3.42
N CYS A 47 2.33 -1.72 -2.34
CA CYS A 47 2.62 -2.30 -1.04
C CYS A 47 1.34 -2.38 -0.21
N SER A 48 1.04 -3.57 0.30
CA SER A 48 -0.12 -3.83 1.14
C SER A 48 0.21 -4.85 2.21
N GLY A 49 -0.48 -4.77 3.34
CA GLY A 49 -0.33 -5.67 4.47
C GLY A 49 -0.11 -4.95 5.79
N TYR A 50 0.41 -5.68 6.77
CA TYR A 50 0.46 -5.24 8.16
C TYR A 50 1.90 -5.09 8.65
N CYS A 51 2.12 -4.04 9.43
CA CYS A 51 3.39 -3.78 10.11
C CYS A 51 3.21 -3.79 11.63
N PRO A 52 4.21 -4.26 12.38
CA PRO A 52 4.15 -4.26 13.84
C PRO A 52 4.25 -2.82 14.36
N THR A 53 3.28 -2.41 15.16
CA THR A 53 3.28 -1.14 15.87
C THR A 53 3.40 -1.37 17.37
N LYS A 54 3.97 -0.40 18.09
CA LYS A 54 4.12 -0.45 19.54
C LYS A 54 3.82 0.91 20.15
N ASP A 55 2.86 0.90 21.08
CA ASP A 55 2.55 2.03 21.94
C ASP A 55 3.11 1.76 23.36
N PRO A 56 4.08 2.57 23.84
CA PRO A 56 4.63 2.41 25.18
C PRO A 56 3.63 2.85 26.26
N ASN A 57 3.35 1.97 27.22
CA ASN A 57 2.49 2.24 28.38
C ASN A 57 3.20 3.09 29.46
N MET A 58 3.69 4.29 29.10
CA MET A 58 4.31 5.24 30.02
C MET A 58 3.50 6.54 30.08
N LYS A 59 3.30 7.09 31.28
CA LYS A 59 2.57 8.35 31.48
C LYS A 59 3.56 9.53 31.49
N GLY A 60 3.39 10.50 30.60
CA GLY A 60 4.21 11.72 30.52
C GLY A 60 4.57 12.12 29.09
N ASN A 61 5.45 13.12 28.92
CA ASN A 61 5.95 13.54 27.61
C ASN A 61 6.90 12.47 27.06
N LEU A 62 6.38 11.57 26.22
CA LEU A 62 7.19 10.61 25.47
C LEU A 62 7.85 11.33 24.29
N PRO A 63 9.18 11.25 24.14
CA PRO A 63 9.86 11.61 22.90
C PRO A 63 9.29 10.78 21.74
N GLU A 64 9.01 11.40 20.58
CA GLU A 64 8.54 10.70 19.37
C GLU A 64 9.45 9.54 18.94
N ILE A 65 10.72 9.57 19.33
CA ILE A 65 11.70 8.49 19.13
C ILE A 65 11.28 7.16 19.79
N ASN A 66 10.45 7.20 20.83
CA ASN A 66 10.00 6.01 21.56
C ASN A 66 8.70 5.41 21.01
N LEU A 67 8.07 6.06 20.02
CA LEU A 67 6.89 5.55 19.32
C LEU A 67 7.32 4.77 18.08
N ASN A 68 6.91 3.50 17.98
CA ASN A 68 7.13 2.70 16.78
C ASN A 68 5.80 2.54 16.03
N GLN A 69 5.52 3.48 15.15
CA GLN A 69 4.32 3.51 14.30
C GLN A 69 4.72 3.38 12.84
N ASN A 70 5.19 2.18 12.47
CA ASN A 70 5.56 1.89 11.09
C ASN A 70 4.33 1.47 10.28
N VAL A 71 4.32 1.89 9.02
CA VAL A 71 3.32 1.53 8.02
C VAL A 71 3.95 0.68 6.92
N CYS A 72 3.13 -0.07 6.18
CA CYS A 72 3.60 -0.77 4.99
C CYS A 72 3.76 0.23 3.85
N THR A 73 4.98 0.46 3.40
CA THR A 73 5.29 1.48 2.39
C THR A 73 6.31 0.98 1.37
N TYR A 74 6.49 1.75 0.30
CA TYR A 74 7.47 1.47 -0.75
C TYR A 74 8.88 1.51 -0.19
N SER A 75 9.65 0.45 -0.44
CA SER A 75 11.11 0.50 -0.25
C SER A 75 11.76 0.98 -1.54
N ASP A 76 11.53 0.26 -2.63
CA ASP A 76 11.95 0.65 -3.98
C ASP A 76 10.73 0.69 -4.91
N TYR A 77 10.70 1.70 -5.76
CA TYR A 77 9.66 1.88 -6.77
C TYR A 77 10.21 2.58 -8.00
N ILE A 78 9.54 2.39 -9.12
CA ILE A 78 9.85 3.08 -10.38
C ILE A 78 8.62 3.80 -10.88
N HIS A 79 8.82 4.79 -11.74
CA HIS A 79 7.73 5.46 -12.43
C HIS A 79 7.55 4.85 -13.82
N LYS A 80 6.30 4.54 -14.17
CA LYS A 80 5.91 4.17 -15.53
C LYS A 80 4.99 5.23 -16.11
N THR A 81 5.02 5.37 -17.43
CA THR A 81 4.20 6.35 -18.14
C THR A 81 3.29 5.64 -19.13
N VAL A 82 2.04 6.07 -19.17
CA VAL A 82 1.00 5.57 -20.08
C VAL A 82 0.33 6.72 -20.81
N LEU A 83 -0.27 6.42 -21.96
CA LEU A 83 -1.01 7.39 -22.77
C LEU A 83 -2.51 7.24 -22.49
N ILE A 84 -3.15 8.32 -22.06
CA ILE A 84 -4.59 8.40 -21.86
C ILE A 84 -5.25 8.83 -23.17
N PRO A 85 -6.24 8.09 -23.70
CA PRO A 85 -6.91 8.44 -24.95
C PRO A 85 -7.90 9.60 -24.76
N GLY A 86 -8.29 10.24 -25.88
CA GLY A 86 -9.35 11.25 -25.88
C GLY A 86 -8.96 12.60 -25.26
N CYS A 87 -7.67 12.90 -25.14
CA CYS A 87 -7.21 14.22 -24.71
C CYS A 87 -7.22 15.24 -25.87
N PRO A 88 -7.54 16.52 -25.62
CA PRO A 88 -7.41 17.60 -26.60
C PRO A 88 -5.96 17.79 -27.10
N LYS A 89 -5.79 18.36 -28.31
CA LYS A 89 -4.46 18.53 -28.95
C LYS A 89 -3.44 19.35 -28.14
N HIS A 90 -3.90 20.22 -27.25
CA HIS A 90 -3.06 21.08 -26.41
C HIS A 90 -2.78 20.49 -25.02
N VAL A 91 -3.35 19.32 -24.73
CA VAL A 91 -3.25 18.65 -23.43
C VAL A 91 -2.24 17.51 -23.52
N ASN A 92 -1.37 17.38 -22.52
CA ASN A 92 -0.45 16.25 -22.45
C ASN A 92 -1.22 14.97 -22.08
N SER A 93 -1.30 14.02 -23.03
CA SER A 93 -1.95 12.72 -22.82
C SER A 93 -1.14 11.75 -21.97
N LEU A 94 0.12 12.04 -21.66
CA LEU A 94 0.97 11.17 -20.85
C LEU A 94 0.66 11.30 -19.36
N TYR A 95 0.52 10.18 -18.67
CA TYR A 95 0.36 10.09 -17.23
C TYR A 95 1.43 9.18 -16.63
N THR A 96 2.02 9.61 -15.52
CA THR A 96 3.10 8.89 -14.85
C THR A 96 2.63 8.40 -13.48
N TYR A 97 2.82 7.12 -13.20
CA TYR A 97 2.38 6.47 -11.96
C TYR A 97 3.48 5.59 -11.35
N PRO A 98 3.48 5.40 -10.02
CA PRO A 98 4.45 4.54 -9.35
C PRO A 98 4.13 3.05 -9.52
N VAL A 99 5.18 2.24 -9.57
CA VAL A 99 5.13 0.78 -9.58
C VAL A 99 6.10 0.29 -8.51
N ALA A 100 5.56 -0.37 -7.48
CA ALA A 100 6.37 -0.90 -6.39
C ALA A 100 7.26 -2.06 -6.89
N LEU A 101 8.52 -2.07 -6.49
CA LEU A 101 9.44 -3.18 -6.72
C LEU A 101 9.66 -3.99 -5.44
N SER A 102 9.62 -3.30 -4.29
CA SER A 102 9.80 -3.89 -2.97
C SER A 102 9.07 -3.07 -1.90
N CYS A 103 8.72 -3.73 -0.80
CA CYS A 103 7.94 -3.15 0.29
C CYS A 103 8.69 -3.29 1.61
N ARG A 104 8.49 -2.34 2.53
CA ARG A 104 9.06 -2.39 3.88
C ARG A 104 8.12 -1.79 4.92
N CYS A 105 8.35 -2.16 6.18
CA CYS A 105 7.72 -1.50 7.32
C CYS A 105 8.61 -0.36 7.80
N ASP A 106 8.17 0.88 7.61
CA ASP A 106 8.92 2.08 7.95
C ASP A 106 7.98 3.23 8.34
N LYS A 107 8.53 4.33 8.84
CA LYS A 107 7.75 5.55 9.08
C LYS A 107 7.14 6.04 7.76
N CYS A 108 5.92 6.52 7.82
CA CYS A 108 5.27 7.13 6.66
C CYS A 108 6.04 8.40 6.26
N ASN A 109 6.50 8.48 5.02
CA ASN A 109 7.23 9.62 4.52
C ASN A 109 6.27 10.67 3.95
N THR A 110 6.09 11.76 4.67
CA THR A 110 5.19 12.86 4.32
C THR A 110 5.65 13.71 3.14
N ASP A 111 6.88 13.55 2.65
CA ASP A 111 7.39 14.32 1.52
C ASP A 111 6.74 13.91 0.18
N TYR A 112 6.29 12.65 0.09
CA TYR A 112 5.72 12.09 -1.15
C TYR A 112 4.58 11.07 -0.94
N ILE A 113 4.22 10.73 0.30
CA ILE A 113 3.08 9.87 0.62
C ILE A 113 2.11 10.63 1.52
N ASP A 114 0.82 10.57 1.19
CA ASP A 114 -0.24 11.09 2.06
C ASP A 114 -0.47 10.14 3.23
N CYS A 115 0.01 10.52 4.41
CA CYS A 115 -0.09 9.73 5.64
C CYS A 115 -1.45 9.92 6.32
N VAL A 116 -2.46 9.20 5.84
CA VAL A 116 -3.84 9.25 6.34
C VAL A 116 -4.28 7.91 6.95
N GLN A 117 -5.24 7.95 7.90
CA GLN A 117 -5.77 6.74 8.54
C GLN A 117 -6.71 5.98 7.60
N ASP A 118 -7.66 6.69 6.98
CA ASP A 118 -8.58 6.15 5.98
C ASP A 118 -8.28 6.81 4.64
N SER A 119 -8.10 5.99 3.60
CA SER A 119 -7.94 6.50 2.24
C SER A 119 -9.26 7.07 1.73
N ILE A 120 -9.22 8.23 1.09
CA ILE A 120 -10.30 8.64 0.19
C ILE A 120 -10.33 7.60 -0.94
N GLU A 121 -11.48 6.93 -1.12
CA GLU A 121 -11.68 6.01 -2.24
C GLU A 121 -11.40 6.79 -3.52
N SER A 122 -10.28 6.49 -4.17
CA SER A 122 -9.74 7.26 -5.31
C SER A 122 -9.39 6.36 -6.49
N ASN A 123 -9.59 5.05 -6.33
CA ASN A 123 -9.33 4.07 -7.37
C ASN A 123 -10.63 3.67 -8.09
N TYR A 124 -11.30 4.65 -8.68
CA TYR A 124 -12.48 4.45 -9.52
C TYR A 124 -12.46 5.44 -10.67
N CYS A 125 -13.13 5.10 -11.78
CA CYS A 125 -13.33 6.01 -12.90
C CYS A 125 -14.70 6.69 -12.78
N THR A 126 -14.75 7.99 -13.09
CA THR A 126 -16.00 8.70 -13.37
C THR A 126 -16.33 8.74 -14.86
N LYS A 127 -15.31 8.57 -15.69
CA LYS A 127 -15.41 8.57 -17.16
C LYS A 127 -15.45 7.15 -17.72
N PRO A 128 -15.95 6.99 -18.96
CA PRO A 128 -15.92 5.72 -19.68
C PRO A 128 -14.50 5.17 -19.87
#